data_AF-A0A6H2Y3N7-F1
#
_entry.id   AF-A0A6H2Y3N7-F1
#
_cell.length_a   1.000
_cell.length_b   1.000
_cell.length_c   1.000
_cell.angle_alpha   90.00
_cell.angle_beta   90.00
_cell.angle_gamma   90.00
#
_symmetry.space_group_name_H-M   'P 1'
#
loop_
_entity.id
_entity.type
_entity.pdbx_description
1 polymer ?
#
loop_
_entity_poly.entity_id
_entity_poly.type
_entity_poly.pdbx_seq_one_letter_code
_entity_poly.pdbx_strand_id
1 'polypeptide(L)'
;MSVKTEVESLHRIRERAPATAKVAGYIYAFKPGQLALDFYFRNWVCADDIPEWDEDERYRQLVTLPYSNYEGFRRAYRMARILIALPRHIRVVQVV
;
A
#
# COMPACT_ATOMS: atom_id res chain seq x y z
N MET A 1 -16.37 10.93 -1.48
CA MET A 1 -15.56 10.77 -0.25
C MET A 1 -14.45 11.81 -0.29
N SER A 2 -14.03 12.37 0.84
CA SER A 2 -12.89 13.28 0.87
C SER A 2 -11.60 12.50 1.15
N VAL A 3 -10.45 13.00 0.69
CA VAL A 3 -9.12 12.42 0.98
C VAL A 3 -8.93 12.23 2.49
N LYS A 4 -9.35 13.23 3.28
CA LYS A 4 -9.25 13.18 4.74
C LYS A 4 -10.03 11.99 5.31
N THR A 5 -11.22 11.72 4.81
CA THR A 5 -12.05 10.58 5.24
C THR A 5 -11.41 9.24 4.88
N GLU A 6 -10.73 9.14 3.74
CA GLU A 6 -10.04 7.93 3.29
C GLU A 6 -8.77 7.68 4.12
N VAL A 7 -7.99 8.73 4.40
CA VAL A 7 -6.84 8.69 5.32
C VAL A 7 -7.28 8.25 6.71
N GLU A 8 -8.32 8.87 7.27
CA GLU A 8 -8.88 8.49 8.58
C GLU A 8 -9.38 7.05 8.59
N SER A 9 -10.03 6.60 7.51
CA SER A 9 -10.53 5.23 7.38
C SER A 9 -9.37 4.23 7.37
N LEU A 10 -8.32 4.51 6.61
CA LEU A 10 -7.11 3.69 6.57
C LEU A 10 -6.39 3.69 7.92
N HIS A 11 -6.30 4.83 8.60
CA HIS A 11 -5.71 4.96 9.92
C HIS A 11 -6.42 4.09 10.95
N ARG A 12 -7.76 4.20 11.03
CA ARG A 12 -8.57 3.36 11.93
C ARG A 12 -8.40 1.86 11.65
N ILE A 13 -8.22 1.49 10.38
CA ILE A 13 -7.98 0.08 10.03
C ILE A 13 -6.59 -0.36 10.46
N ARG A 14 -5.57 0.49 10.33
CA ARG A 14 -4.20 0.24 10.81
C ARG A 14 -4.15 0.06 12.32
N GLU A 15 -4.82 0.93 13.08
CA GLU A 15 -4.90 0.86 14.55
C GLU A 15 -5.61 -0.41 15.05
N ARG A 16 -6.63 -0.86 14.32
CA ARG A 16 -7.39 -2.08 14.65
C ARG A 16 -6.71 -3.36 14.19
N ALA A 17 -5.68 -3.28 13.35
CA ALA A 17 -4.97 -4.44 12.87
C ALA A 17 -4.00 -4.93 13.97
N PRO A 18 -3.91 -6.25 14.23
CA PRO A 18 -2.97 -6.78 15.23
C PRO A 18 -1.53 -6.35 14.90
N ALA A 19 -0.66 -6.20 15.89
CA ALA A 19 0.71 -5.70 15.75
C ALA A 19 1.59 -6.47 14.73
N THR A 20 1.17 -7.68 14.32
CA THR A 20 1.77 -8.46 13.23
C THR A 20 1.39 -7.97 11.82
N ALA A 21 0.47 -7.02 11.69
CA ALA A 21 -0.01 -6.46 10.43
C ALA A 21 0.98 -5.47 9.79
N LYS A 22 2.26 -5.88 9.68
CA LYS A 22 3.33 -5.17 8.94
C LYS A 22 2.84 -4.72 7.56
N VAL A 23 1.97 -5.51 6.94
CA VAL A 23 1.31 -5.26 5.65
C VAL A 23 0.62 -3.89 5.56
N ALA A 24 -0.04 -3.42 6.62
CA ALA A 24 -0.83 -2.20 6.56
C ALA A 24 0.05 -0.93 6.49
N GLY A 25 1.30 -1.00 6.94
CA GLY A 25 2.27 0.09 6.92
C GLY A 25 2.68 0.52 5.51
N TYR A 26 2.55 -0.36 4.53
CA TYR A 26 2.97 -0.14 3.14
C TYR A 26 1.82 0.27 2.20
N ILE A 27 0.61 0.47 2.74
CA ILE A 27 -0.59 0.84 1.98
C ILE A 27 -1.01 2.25 2.38
N TYR A 28 -1.14 3.17 1.44
CA TYR A 28 -1.42 4.58 1.69
C TYR A 28 -2.65 5.07 0.91
N ALA A 29 -3.22 6.20 1.35
CA ALA A 29 -4.36 6.86 0.71
C ALA A 29 -4.06 8.36 0.54
N PHE A 30 -3.14 8.70 -0.36
CA PHE A 30 -2.71 10.09 -0.57
C PHE A 30 -3.59 10.86 -1.57
N LYS A 31 -4.31 10.15 -2.43
CA LYS A 31 -5.16 10.71 -3.49
C LYS A 31 -6.58 10.19 -3.38
N PRO A 32 -7.60 11.04 -3.63
CA PRO A 32 -8.99 10.61 -3.56
C PRO A 32 -9.27 9.47 -4.53
N GLY A 33 -9.93 8.42 -4.05
CA GLY A 33 -10.27 7.27 -4.88
C GLY A 33 -9.09 6.37 -5.27
N GLN A 34 -7.93 6.49 -4.62
CA GLN A 34 -6.76 5.65 -4.90
C GLN A 34 -6.08 5.16 -3.63
N LEU A 35 -5.75 3.86 -3.59
CA LEU A 35 -4.81 3.29 -2.62
C LEU A 35 -3.46 3.10 -3.28
N ALA A 36 -2.40 3.59 -2.66
CA ALA A 36 -1.03 3.38 -3.10
C ALA A 36 -0.39 2.25 -2.28
N LEU A 37 0.35 1.37 -2.93
CA LEU A 37 1.11 0.27 -2.35
C LEU A 37 2.59 0.53 -2.61
N ASP A 38 3.38 0.62 -1.55
CA ASP A 38 4.82 0.93 -1.62
C ASP A 38 5.65 -0.35 -1.45
N PHE A 39 5.88 -1.03 -2.58
CA PHE A 39 6.69 -2.25 -2.62
C PHE A 39 8.18 -1.96 -2.41
N TYR A 40 8.64 -0.79 -2.85
CA TYR A 40 10.01 -0.35 -2.64
C TYR A 40 10.31 -0.24 -1.14
N PHE A 41 9.50 0.52 -0.39
CA PHE A 41 9.68 0.66 1.05
C PHE A 41 9.55 -0.67 1.79
N ARG A 42 8.60 -1.52 1.38
CA ARG A 42 8.47 -2.89 1.90
C ARG A 42 9.77 -3.70 1.75
N ASN A 43 10.37 -3.66 0.55
CA ASN A 43 11.60 -4.40 0.27
C ASN A 43 12.81 -3.79 0.98
N TRP A 44 12.88 -2.45 1.04
CA TRP A 44 13.93 -1.70 1.73
C TRP A 44 13.98 -2.02 3.23
N VAL A 45 12.83 -2.02 3.92
CA VAL A 45 12.74 -2.33 5.36
C VAL A 45 13.18 -3.76 5.70
N CYS A 46 13.18 -4.66 4.72
CA CYS A 46 13.52 -6.06 4.93
C CYS A 46 14.74 -6.53 4.13
N ALA A 47 15.54 -5.59 3.63
CA ALA A 47 16.85 -5.88 3.07
C ALA A 47 17.84 -6.14 4.21
N ASP A 48 18.77 -7.07 4.00
CA ASP A 48 19.78 -7.42 5.01
C ASP A 48 20.82 -6.29 5.18
N ASP A 49 21.05 -5.52 4.12
CA ASP A 49 21.81 -4.27 4.10
C ASP A 49 20.86 -3.09 3.88
N ILE A 50 21.18 -1.92 4.43
CA ILE A 50 20.40 -0.69 4.21
C ILE A 50 20.76 -0.14 2.81
N PRO A 51 19.90 -0.31 1.78
CA PRO A 51 20.18 0.20 0.46
C PRO A 51 20.10 1.72 0.45
N GLU A 52 20.82 2.36 -0.48
CA GLU A 52 20.61 3.78 -0.77
C GLU A 52 19.15 4.02 -1.17
N TRP A 53 18.58 5.11 -0.65
CA TRP A 53 17.21 5.48 -0.94
C TRP A 53 17.11 6.11 -2.34
N ASP A 54 16.35 5.48 -3.21
CA ASP A 54 16.09 5.92 -4.58
C ASP A 54 14.60 6.26 -4.74
N GLU A 55 14.30 7.55 -4.80
CA GLU A 55 12.94 8.06 -4.91
C GLU A 55 12.32 7.75 -6.29
N ASP A 56 13.11 7.74 -7.37
CA ASP A 56 12.63 7.46 -8.71
C ASP A 56 12.25 5.98 -8.84
N GLU A 57 13.09 5.09 -8.31
CA GLU A 57 12.80 3.66 -8.28
C GLU A 57 11.62 3.34 -7.36
N ARG A 58 11.48 4.07 -6.24
CA ARG A 58 10.28 4.01 -5.41
C ARG A 58 9.03 4.36 -6.20
N TYR A 59 9.03 5.46 -6.95
CA TYR A 59 7.88 5.85 -7.75
C TYR A 59 7.54 4.81 -8.83
N ARG A 60 8.53 4.17 -9.44
CA ARG A 60 8.33 3.08 -10.42
C ARG A 60 7.70 1.83 -9.80
N GLN A 61 8.02 1.52 -8.55
CA GLN A 61 7.50 0.35 -7.84
C GLN A 61 6.20 0.63 -7.07
N LEU A 62 5.69 1.86 -7.13
CA LEU A 62 4.45 2.25 -6.48
C LEU A 62 3.26 1.76 -7.30
N VAL A 63 2.43 0.91 -6.70
CA VAL A 63 1.22 0.38 -7.37
C VAL A 63 0.00 1.07 -6.82
N THR A 64 -0.89 1.52 -7.71
CA THR A 64 -2.15 2.18 -7.33
C THR A 64 -3.36 1.30 -7.60
N LEU A 65 -4.27 1.20 -6.62
CA LEU A 65 -5.56 0.53 -6.75
C LEU A 65 -6.68 1.58 -6.72
N PRO A 66 -7.44 1.75 -7.82
CA PRO A 66 -8.54 2.71 -7.85
C PRO A 66 -9.77 2.19 -7.11
N TYR A 67 -10.56 3.11 -6.57
CA TYR A 67 -11.89 2.85 -6.01
C TYR A 67 -12.78 4.10 -6.13
N SER A 68 -14.09 3.91 -6.22
CA SER A 68 -15.05 5.01 -6.42
C SER A 68 -15.98 5.26 -5.22
N ASN A 69 -16.08 4.30 -4.30
CA ASN A 69 -16.97 4.37 -3.14
C ASN A 69 -16.41 3.55 -1.97
N TYR A 70 -17.11 3.55 -0.84
CA TYR A 70 -16.62 2.93 0.40
C TYR A 70 -16.51 1.40 0.32
N GLU A 71 -17.44 0.73 -0.38
CA GLU A 71 -17.32 -0.71 -0.63
C GLU A 71 -16.17 -1.02 -1.60
N GLY A 72 -15.96 -0.15 -2.60
CA GLY A 72 -14.79 -0.17 -3.47
C GLY A 72 -13.49 -0.01 -2.69
N PHE A 73 -13.43 0.93 -1.73
CA PHE A 73 -12.30 1.11 -0.83
C PHE A 73 -12.02 -0.16 -0.03
N ARG A 74 -13.06 -0.78 0.57
CA ARG A 74 -12.89 -2.05 1.31
C ARG A 74 -12.34 -3.16 0.42
N ARG A 75 -12.83 -3.29 -0.81
CA ARG A 75 -12.33 -4.27 -1.79
C ARG A 75 -10.88 -4.00 -2.18
N ALA A 76 -10.57 -2.75 -2.55
CA ALA A 76 -9.22 -2.31 -2.89
C ALA A 76 -8.26 -2.55 -1.72
N TYR A 77 -8.68 -2.27 -0.49
CA TYR A 77 -7.86 -2.49 0.71
C TYR A 77 -7.61 -3.98 0.97
N ARG A 78 -8.61 -4.85 0.78
CA ARG A 78 -8.43 -6.31 0.88
C ARG A 78 -7.43 -6.80 -0.17
N MET A 79 -7.54 -6.35 -1.41
CA MET A 79 -6.57 -6.66 -2.47
C MET A 79 -5.18 -6.15 -2.10
N ALA A 80 -5.08 -4.90 -1.63
CA ALA A 80 -3.81 -4.29 -1.26
C ALA A 80 -3.07 -5.12 -0.20
N ARG A 81 -3.80 -5.62 0.80
CA ARG A 81 -3.25 -6.50 1.83
C ARG A 81 -2.71 -7.81 1.26
N ILE A 82 -3.42 -8.43 0.33
CA ILE A 82 -2.98 -9.67 -0.32
C ILE A 82 -1.69 -9.39 -1.11
N LEU A 83 -1.69 -8.35 -1.95
CA LEU A 83 -0.57 -8.01 -2.81
C LEU A 83 0.71 -7.69 -2.02
N ILE A 84 0.62 -6.88 -0.96
CA ILE A 84 1.75 -6.58 -0.09
C ILE A 84 2.22 -7.80 0.71
N ALA A 85 1.35 -8.78 0.98
CA ALA A 85 1.73 -10.00 1.66
C ALA A 85 2.42 -11.03 0.74
N LEU A 86 2.35 -10.86 -0.59
CA LEU A 86 2.94 -11.82 -1.53
C LEU A 86 4.46 -11.96 -1.34
N PRO A 87 5.03 -13.16 -1.54
CA PRO A 87 6.48 -13.34 -1.56
C PRO A 87 7.18 -12.35 -2.51
N ARG A 88 8.37 -11.86 -2.13
CA ARG A 88 9.08 -10.81 -2.89
C ARG A 88 9.46 -11.20 -4.32
N HIS A 89 9.57 -12.50 -4.60
CA HIS A 89 9.85 -12.99 -5.95
C HIS A 89 8.65 -12.82 -6.90
N ILE A 90 7.44 -12.60 -6.37
CA ILE A 90 6.25 -12.31 -7.16
C ILE A 90 6.23 -10.81 -7.45
N ARG A 91 6.41 -10.46 -8.72
CA ARG A 91 6.29 -9.08 -9.19
C ARG A 91 4.83 -8.74 -9.45
N VAL A 92 4.34 -7.72 -8.74
CA VAL A 92 3.07 -7.08 -9.06
C VAL A 92 3.38 -5.95 -10.03
N VAL A 93 2.82 -6.03 -11.24
CA VAL A 93 3.04 -5.03 -12.29
C VAL A 93 1.73 -4.29 -12.51
N GLN A 94 1.78 -2.97 -12.51
CA GLN A 94 0.63 -2.16 -12.91
C GLN A 94 0.58 -2.13 -14.44
N VAL A 95 -0.47 -2.71 -15.01
CA VAL A 95 -0.74 -2.59 -16.46
C VAL A 95 -1.43 -1.25 -16.65
N VAL A 96 -0.77 -0.34 -17.38
CA VAL A 96 -1.27 1.01 -17.71
C VAL A 96 -2.12 0.95 -18.97
#